data_AF-A0A4R8XZL4-F1
#
_entry.id   AF-A0A4R8XZL4-F1
#
_cell.length_a   1.000
_cell.length_b   1.000
_cell.length_c   1.000
_cell.angle_alpha   90.00
_cell.angle_beta   90.00
_cell.angle_gamma   90.00
#
_symmetry.space_group_name_H-M   'P 1'
#
loop_
_entity.id
_entity.type
_entity.pdbx_description
1 polymer ?
#
loop_
_entity_poly.entity_id
_entity_poly.type
_entity_poly.pdbx_seq_one_letter_code
_entity_poly.pdbx_strand_id
1 'polypeptide(L)'
;MAALGQMEHEIKRERVIDSITKRRDAGKNLGGRPRIITDSQIRNARSLIDHGEPAADVARNLGMSRATFYRRARTLGLLPD
;
A
#
# COMPACT_ATOMS: atom_id res chain seq x y z
N MET A 1 -19.92 30.01 20.87
CA MET A 1 -19.31 29.91 19.53
C MET A 1 -18.60 28.57 19.27
N ALA A 2 -18.00 27.90 20.26
CA ALA A 2 -17.33 26.60 20.05
C ALA A 2 -18.27 25.43 19.65
N ALA A 3 -19.48 25.38 20.21
CA ALA A 3 -20.43 24.28 19.96
C ALA A 3 -20.87 24.18 18.48
N LEU A 4 -21.12 25.32 17.82
CA LEU A 4 -21.50 25.35 16.40
C LEU A 4 -20.35 24.87 15.50
N GLY A 5 -19.11 25.29 15.80
CA GLY A 5 -17.95 24.83 15.04
C GLY A 5 -17.69 23.33 15.16
N GLN A 6 -17.97 22.73 16.32
CA GLN A 6 -17.89 21.27 16.51
C GLN A 6 -18.97 20.55 15.71
N MET A 7 -20.22 21.03 15.76
CA MET A 7 -21.32 20.46 14.97
C MET A 7 -21.00 20.47 13.46
N GLU A 8 -20.47 21.56 12.92
CA GLU A 8 -20.08 21.63 11.51
C GLU A 8 -18.94 20.67 11.16
N HIS A 9 -17.99 20.47 12.07
CA HIS A 9 -16.90 19.51 11.89
C HIS A 9 -17.44 18.08 11.82
N GLU A 10 -18.35 17.72 12.72
CA GLU A 10 -18.98 16.40 12.76
C GLU A 10 -19.72 16.08 11.46
N ILE A 11 -20.52 17.03 10.95
CA ILE A 11 -21.24 16.88 9.67
C ILE A 11 -20.25 16.66 8.50
N LYS A 12 -19.14 17.41 8.46
CA LYS A 12 -18.12 17.24 7.41
C LYS A 12 -17.45 15.88 7.52
N ARG A 13 -17.13 15.44 8.74
CA ARG A 13 -16.50 14.14 9.01
C ARG A 13 -17.41 12.99 8.58
N GLU A 14 -18.69 13.04 8.94
CA GLU A 14 -19.69 12.04 8.54
C GLU A 14 -19.75 11.91 7.01
N ARG A 15 -19.84 13.05 6.30
CA ARG A 15 -19.86 13.06 4.83
C ARG A 15 -18.60 12.45 4.20
N VAL A 16 -17.42 12.69 4.79
CA VAL A 16 -16.16 12.10 4.31
C VAL A 16 -16.18 10.58 4.50
N ILE A 17 -16.62 10.10 5.66
CA ILE A 17 -16.74 8.67 5.95
C ILE A 17 -17.70 8.00 4.96
N ASP A 18 -18.88 8.56 4.74
CA ASP A 18 -19.87 8.04 3.79
C ASP A 18 -19.33 7.94 2.37
N SER A 19 -18.59 8.96 1.94
CA SER A 19 -17.95 8.98 0.62
C SER A 19 -16.89 7.90 0.48
N ILE A 20 -16.05 7.71 1.51
CA ILE A 20 -15.01 6.67 1.54
C ILE A 20 -15.67 5.29 1.49
N THR A 21 -16.73 5.05 2.28
CA THR A 21 -17.48 3.78 2.29
C THR A 21 -18.05 3.49 0.90
N LYS A 22 -18.77 4.43 0.29
CA LYS A 22 -19.31 4.27 -1.07
C LYS A 22 -18.24 3.97 -2.11
N ARG A 23 -17.07 4.62 -2.04
CA ARG A 23 -15.96 4.33 -2.95
C ARG A 23 -15.37 2.95 -2.71
N ARG A 24 -15.25 2.52 -1.45
CA ARG A 24 -14.74 1.20 -1.08
C ARG A 24 -15.66 0.10 -1.60
N ASP A 25 -16.96 0.23 -1.41
CA ASP A 25 -17.96 -0.75 -1.86
C ASP A 25 -17.99 -0.85 -3.39
N ALA A 26 -17.79 0.27 -4.08
CA ALA A 26 -17.66 0.31 -5.53
C ALA A 26 -16.29 -0.15 -6.05
N GLY A 27 -15.37 -0.60 -5.19
CA GLY A 27 -14.02 -1.01 -5.57
C GLY A 27 -13.14 0.12 -6.14
N LYS A 28 -13.51 1.38 -5.91
CA LYS A 28 -12.79 2.56 -6.43
C LYS A 28 -11.59 2.87 -5.55
N ASN A 29 -10.56 3.46 -6.17
CA ASN A 29 -9.39 3.96 -5.47
C ASN A 29 -9.81 4.94 -4.35
N LEU A 30 -9.31 4.76 -3.13
CA LEU A 30 -9.59 5.63 -1.97
C LEU A 30 -8.63 6.82 -1.86
N GLY A 31 -7.71 6.97 -2.82
CA GLY A 31 -6.63 7.95 -2.78
C GLY A 31 -5.42 7.41 -2.00
N GLY A 32 -4.66 8.31 -1.37
CA GLY A 32 -3.41 7.97 -0.69
C GLY A 32 -2.22 7.86 -1.64
N ARG A 33 -1.08 7.41 -1.09
CA ARG A 33 0.17 7.32 -1.86
C ARG A 33 0.04 6.23 -2.95
N PRO A 34 0.24 6.56 -4.23
CA PRO A 34 0.23 5.56 -5.29
C PRO A 34 1.30 4.49 -5.06
N ARG A 35 0.96 3.24 -5.37
CA ARG A 35 1.93 2.14 -5.33
C ARG A 35 2.89 2.30 -6.51
N ILE A 36 4.17 2.54 -6.22
CA ILE A 36 5.22 2.59 -7.24
C ILE A 36 5.70 1.19 -7.61
N ILE A 37 5.84 0.30 -6.61
CA ILE A 37 6.32 -1.07 -6.82
C ILE A 37 5.16 -2.04 -7.05
N THR A 38 5.14 -2.65 -8.23
CA THR A 38 4.09 -3.57 -8.67
C THR A 38 4.27 -4.99 -8.12
N ASP A 39 3.20 -5.77 -8.13
CA ASP A 39 3.27 -7.19 -7.72
C ASP A 39 4.12 -8.03 -8.69
N SER A 40 4.25 -7.63 -9.96
CA SER A 40 5.15 -8.29 -10.92
C SER A 40 6.62 -8.02 -10.60
N GLN A 41 6.98 -6.81 -10.19
CA GLN A 41 8.35 -6.49 -9.76
C GLN A 41 8.76 -7.30 -8.52
N ILE A 42 7.84 -7.52 -7.57
CA ILE A 42 8.12 -8.36 -6.40
C ILE A 42 8.33 -9.82 -6.79
N ARG A 43 7.51 -10.37 -7.69
CA ARG A 43 7.68 -11.73 -8.21
C ARG A 43 8.98 -11.91 -8.98
N ASN A 44 9.36 -10.93 -9.81
CA ASN A 44 10.65 -10.92 -10.49
C ASN A 44 11.81 -10.89 -9.49
N ALA A 45 11.76 -9.98 -8.50
CA ALA A 45 12.77 -9.91 -7.45
C ALA A 45 12.93 -11.24 -6.70
N ARG A 46 11.82 -11.92 -6.38
CA ARG A 46 11.83 -13.24 -5.75
C ARG A 46 12.52 -14.27 -6.65
N SER A 47 12.17 -14.32 -7.93
CA SER A 47 12.80 -15.22 -8.88
C SER A 47 14.32 -15.02 -8.93
N LEU A 48 14.81 -13.77 -9.00
CA LEU A 48 16.25 -13.49 -9.03
C LEU A 48 16.94 -13.98 -7.76
N ILE A 49 16.34 -13.73 -6.60
CA ILE A 49 16.87 -14.19 -5.31
C ILE A 49 16.91 -15.71 -5.24
N ASP A 50 15.89 -16.40 -5.75
CA ASP A 50 15.83 -17.86 -5.78
C ASP A 50 16.90 -18.47 -6.72
N HIS A 51 17.36 -17.71 -7.72
CA HIS A 51 18.49 -18.07 -8.59
C HIS A 51 19.86 -17.70 -7.99
N GLY A 52 19.90 -17.22 -6.74
CA GLY A 52 21.13 -16.96 -5.99
C GLY A 52 21.59 -15.50 -5.97
N GLU A 53 20.84 -14.57 -6.56
CA GLU A 53 21.19 -13.16 -6.53
C GLU A 53 21.02 -12.56 -5.12
N PRO A 54 21.97 -11.75 -4.62
CA PRO A 54 21.84 -11.11 -3.31
C PRO A 54 20.62 -10.18 -3.24
N ALA A 55 19.74 -10.43 -2.27
CA ALA A 55 18.49 -9.66 -2.11
C ALA A 55 18.72 -8.15 -1.93
N ALA A 56 19.87 -7.74 -1.37
CA ALA A 56 20.22 -6.34 -1.23
C ALA A 56 20.44 -5.65 -2.58
N ASP A 57 21.12 -6.32 -3.50
CA ASP A 57 21.46 -5.80 -4.81
C ASP A 57 20.25 -5.84 -5.74
N VAL A 58 19.47 -6.93 -5.71
CA VAL A 58 18.18 -7.03 -6.42
C VAL A 58 17.25 -5.89 -6.02
N ALA A 59 17.08 -5.63 -4.72
CA ALA A 59 16.21 -4.56 -4.25
C ALA A 59 16.72 -3.18 -4.72
N ARG A 60 18.02 -2.91 -4.59
CA ARG A 60 18.65 -1.66 -5.03
C ARG A 60 18.45 -1.43 -6.53
N ASN A 61 18.70 -2.45 -7.35
CA ASN A 61 18.58 -2.37 -8.81
C ASN A 61 17.14 -2.13 -9.26
N LEU A 62 16.16 -2.67 -8.54
CA LEU A 62 14.74 -2.44 -8.80
C LEU A 62 14.18 -1.16 -8.15
N GLY A 63 15.04 -0.33 -7.55
CA GLY A 63 14.65 0.94 -6.95
C GLY A 63 13.76 0.80 -5.71
N MET A 64 13.86 -0.32 -4.98
CA MET A 64 13.10 -0.55 -3.75
C MET A 64 14.00 -0.87 -2.55
N SER A 65 13.53 -0.59 -1.34
CA SER A 65 14.24 -1.02 -0.15
C SER A 65 14.04 -2.53 0.10
N ARG A 66 15.02 -3.19 0.73
CA ARG A 66 14.89 -4.59 1.19
C ARG A 66 13.62 -4.78 2.04
N ALA A 67 13.34 -3.84 2.93
CA ALA A 67 12.13 -3.88 3.77
C ALA A 67 10.84 -3.85 2.93
N THR A 68 10.81 -3.11 1.82
CA THR A 68 9.67 -3.10 0.90
C THR A 68 9.51 -4.45 0.21
N PHE A 69 10.61 -5.04 -0.28
CA PHE A 69 10.58 -6.40 -0.85
C PHE A 69 10.01 -7.41 0.15
N TYR A 70 10.60 -7.56 1.34
CA TYR A 70 10.18 -8.58 2.30
C TYR A 70 8.74 -8.40 2.77
N ARG A 71 8.33 -7.16 3.09
CA ARG A 71 6.95 -6.88 3.49
C ARG A 71 5.97 -7.28 2.40
N ARG A 72 6.25 -6.93 1.15
CA ARG A 72 5.37 -7.20 0.02
C ARG A 72 5.36 -8.67 -0.37
N ALA A 73 6.51 -9.33 -0.33
CA ALA A 73 6.62 -10.76 -0.59
C ALA A 73 5.79 -11.58 0.42
N ARG A 74 5.81 -11.23 1.72
CA ARG A 74 4.90 -11.82 2.72
C ARG A 74 3.43 -11.56 2.41
N THR A 75 3.05 -10.31 2.11
CA THR A 75 1.67 -9.98 1.71
C THR A 75 1.19 -10.76 0.48
N LEU A 76 2.11 -11.15 -0.40
CA LEU A 76 1.83 -11.93 -1.61
C LEU A 76 1.98 -13.45 -1.40
N GLY A 77 2.30 -13.93 -0.20
CA GLY A 77 2.51 -15.35 0.10
C GLY A 77 3.76 -15.95 -0.53
N LEU A 78 4.73 -15.13 -0.95
CA LEU A 78 5.99 -15.58 -1.58
C LEU A 78 7.07 -15.94 -0.55
N LEU A 79 6.88 -15.52 0.69
CA LEU A 79 7.73 -15.83 1.83
C LEU A 79 6.86 -16.26 3.01
N PRO A 80 7.37 -17.15 3.88
CA PRO A 80 6.71 -17.46 5.13
C PRO A 80 6.59 -16.22 6.02
N ASP A 81 5.62 -16.26 6.93
CA ASP A 81 5.36 -15.21 7.92
C ASP A 81 6.53 -15.00 8.88
#